data_AF-A0A0B4BID1-F1
#
_entry.id   AF-A0A0B4BID1-F1
#
_cell.length_a   1.000
_cell.length_b   1.000
_cell.length_c   1.000
_cell.angle_alpha   90.00
_cell.angle_beta   90.00
_cell.angle_gamma   90.00
#
_symmetry.space_group_name_H-M   'P 1'
#
loop_
_entity.id
_entity.type
_entity.pdbx_description
1 polymer ?
#
loop_
_entity_poly.entity_id
_entity_poly.type
_entity_poly.pdbx_seq_one_letter_code
_entity_poly.pdbx_strand_id
1 'polypeptide(L)'
;MWGPKNKAQLDLQVTLDRHQDAMRRTHIEDSIPMAWNGLDSFDGVAPHKTRVTIRLDADMVKWFRKLGPNYSQRMNDVLRIYWSALMGGQISAYIGDDPMPRMQLEMNDLNRRLKEQNAEMGIT
;
A
#
# COMPACT_ATOMS: atom_id res chain seq x y z
N MET A 1 13.34 50.04 5.30
CA MET A 1 14.45 49.12 5.61
C MET A 1 13.86 47.74 5.90
N TRP A 2 13.80 46.85 4.90
CA TRP A 2 13.22 45.51 5.02
C TRP A 2 14.37 44.53 5.33
N GLY A 3 14.27 43.81 6.46
CA GLY A 3 15.42 43.12 7.06
C GLY A 3 15.76 41.76 6.44
N PRO A 4 17.00 41.26 6.66
CA PRO A 4 17.54 40.01 6.09
C PRO A 4 16.81 38.73 6.51
N LYS A 5 15.86 38.80 7.46
CA LYS A 5 15.08 37.66 7.95
C LYS A 5 14.20 37.01 6.86
N ASN A 6 13.72 37.79 5.89
CA ASN A 6 12.88 37.26 4.81
C ASN A 6 13.64 36.48 3.75
N LYS A 7 14.94 36.77 3.56
CA LYS A 7 15.76 36.02 2.61
C LYS A 7 16.09 34.63 3.14
N ALA A 8 16.53 34.53 4.40
CA ALA A 8 16.81 33.25 5.04
C ALA A 8 15.57 32.35 5.15
N GLN A 9 14.40 32.95 5.44
CA GLN A 9 13.14 32.22 5.50
C GLN A 9 12.68 31.73 4.12
N LEU A 10 12.86 32.55 3.07
CA LEU A 10 12.58 32.16 1.69
C LEU A 10 13.54 31.05 1.22
N ASP A 11 14.83 31.17 1.52
CA ASP A 11 15.84 30.17 1.17
C ASP A 11 15.57 28.82 1.86
N LEU A 12 15.13 28.86 3.13
CA LEU A 12 14.67 27.68 3.87
C LEU A 12 13.42 27.07 3.21
N GLN A 13 12.42 27.88 2.88
CA GLN A 13 11.18 27.43 2.24
C GLN A 13 11.48 26.73 0.91
N VAL A 14 12.31 27.33 0.05
CA VAL A 14 12.72 26.77 -1.24
C VAL A 14 13.50 25.46 -1.06
N THR A 15 14.35 25.38 -0.02
CA THR A 15 15.10 24.16 0.28
C THR A 15 14.18 23.04 0.75
N LEU A 16 13.21 23.35 1.62
CA LEU A 16 12.20 22.41 2.10
C LEU A 16 11.33 21.91 0.95
N ASP A 17 10.83 22.80 0.10
CA ASP A 17 10.00 22.43 -1.04
C ASP A 17 10.76 21.49 -1.99
N ARG A 18 12.04 21.79 -2.27
CA ARG A 18 12.91 20.90 -3.06
C ARG A 18 13.09 19.53 -2.42
N HIS A 19 13.28 19.47 -1.10
CA HIS A 19 13.41 18.19 -0.39
C HIS A 19 12.10 17.40 -0.38
N GLN A 20 10.96 18.07 -0.19
CA GLN A 20 9.64 17.44 -0.25
C GLN A 20 9.34 16.89 -1.66
N ASP A 21 9.68 17.64 -2.71
CA ASP A 21 9.50 17.17 -4.09
C ASP A 21 10.40 15.98 -4.41
N ALA A 22 11.66 15.98 -3.94
CA ALA A 22 12.55 14.85 -4.09
C ALA A 22 12.01 13.60 -3.37
N MET A 23 11.56 13.74 -2.12
CA MET A 23 10.96 12.65 -1.35
C MET A 23 9.66 12.13 -1.99
N ARG A 24 8.81 13.01 -2.55
CA ARG A 24 7.60 12.56 -3.28
C ARG A 24 7.95 11.72 -4.50
N ARG A 25 8.97 12.14 -5.28
CA ARG A 25 9.37 11.40 -6.50
C ARG A 25 9.90 10.02 -6.19
N THR A 26 10.86 9.93 -5.25
CA THR A 26 11.40 8.63 -4.82
C THR A 26 10.30 7.75 -4.23
N HIS A 27 9.38 8.32 -3.47
CA HIS A 27 8.25 7.57 -2.92
C HIS A 27 7.35 6.98 -4.01
N ILE A 28 7.04 7.72 -5.08
CA ILE A 28 6.23 7.19 -6.19
C ILE A 28 6.97 6.04 -6.89
N GLU A 29 8.26 6.20 -7.14
CA GLU A 29 9.08 5.18 -7.80
C GLU A 29 9.19 3.90 -6.95
N ASP A 30 9.43 4.04 -5.65
CA ASP A 30 9.59 2.92 -4.71
C ASP A 30 8.25 2.29 -4.28
N SER A 31 7.12 2.96 -4.54
CA SER A 31 5.78 2.48 -4.13
C SER A 31 5.02 1.72 -5.20
N ILE A 32 5.58 1.57 -6.40
CA ILE A 32 4.95 0.84 -7.50
C ILE A 32 5.53 -0.58 -7.54
N PRO A 33 4.75 -1.63 -7.20
CA PRO A 33 5.22 -2.99 -7.29
C PRO A 33 5.53 -3.37 -8.75
N MET A 34 6.75 -3.86 -9.00
CA MET A 34 7.17 -4.33 -10.34
C MET A 34 6.25 -5.42 -10.92
N ALA A 35 5.61 -6.21 -10.06
CA ALA A 35 4.69 -7.27 -10.45
C ALA A 35 3.39 -6.79 -11.11
N TRP A 36 3.07 -5.49 -11.07
CA TRP A 36 1.93 -4.93 -11.81
C TRP A 36 2.05 -5.08 -13.34
N ASN A 37 3.28 -5.20 -13.88
CA ASN A 37 3.51 -5.40 -15.31
C ASN A 37 2.97 -6.75 -15.85
N GLY A 38 2.67 -7.71 -14.96
CA GLY A 38 2.20 -9.07 -15.32
C GLY A 38 0.75 -9.36 -14.95
N LEU A 39 -0.07 -8.33 -14.70
CA LEU A 39 -1.47 -8.50 -14.25
C LEU A 39 -2.33 -9.34 -15.21
N ASP A 40 -2.05 -9.29 -16.51
CA ASP A 40 -2.81 -10.06 -17.51
C ASP A 40 -2.40 -11.55 -17.56
N SER A 41 -1.40 -11.99 -16.80
CA SER A 41 -0.86 -13.36 -16.80
C SER A 41 -1.06 -14.11 -15.47
N PHE A 42 -1.92 -13.61 -14.59
CA PHE A 42 -2.14 -14.19 -13.27
C PHE A 42 -3.11 -15.38 -13.31
N ASP A 43 -2.58 -16.57 -13.63
CA ASP A 43 -3.34 -17.84 -13.71
C ASP A 43 -3.39 -18.61 -12.36
N GLY A 44 -3.29 -17.90 -11.23
CA GLY A 44 -3.27 -18.50 -9.90
C GLY A 44 -4.66 -18.92 -9.39
N VAL A 45 -4.69 -19.84 -8.41
CA VAL A 45 -5.93 -20.20 -7.69
C VAL A 45 -6.49 -18.97 -6.99
N ALA A 46 -7.72 -18.58 -7.35
CA ALA A 46 -8.36 -17.40 -6.80
C ALA A 46 -8.63 -17.61 -5.29
N PRO A 47 -8.09 -16.75 -4.40
CA PRO A 47 -8.37 -16.83 -2.97
C PRO A 47 -9.85 -16.55 -2.69
N HIS A 48 -10.33 -17.01 -1.54
CA HIS A 48 -11.70 -16.71 -1.10
C HIS A 48 -11.91 -15.20 -1.00
N LYS A 49 -13.02 -14.72 -1.56
CA LYS A 49 -13.33 -13.29 -1.65
C LYS A 49 -14.36 -12.89 -0.60
N THR A 50 -14.05 -11.84 0.14
CA THR A 50 -14.99 -11.22 1.08
C THR A 50 -15.68 -10.04 0.40
N ARG A 51 -17.01 -10.03 0.38
CA ARG A 51 -17.77 -8.89 -0.18
C ARG A 51 -17.71 -7.72 0.81
N VAL A 52 -17.08 -6.63 0.39
CA VAL A 52 -17.02 -5.37 1.12
C VAL A 52 -17.69 -4.25 0.33
N THR A 53 -18.26 -3.27 1.01
CA THR A 53 -18.79 -2.06 0.37
C THR A 53 -17.80 -0.93 0.61
N ILE A 54 -17.13 -0.50 -0.45
CA ILE A 54 -16.17 0.62 -0.43
C ILE A 54 -16.60 1.68 -1.44
N ARG A 55 -16.23 2.94 -1.18
CA ARG A 55 -16.36 4.03 -2.15
C ARG A 55 -15.01 4.22 -2.83
N LEU A 56 -15.04 4.32 -4.15
CA LEU A 56 -13.87 4.54 -5.01
C LEU A 56 -14.14 5.76 -5.89
N ASP A 57 -13.07 6.43 -6.33
CA ASP A 57 -13.18 7.58 -7.20
C ASP A 57 -13.80 7.23 -8.56
N ALA A 58 -14.62 8.14 -9.07
CA ALA A 58 -15.45 7.88 -10.24
C ALA A 58 -14.63 7.72 -11.54
N ASP A 59 -13.52 8.44 -11.65
CA ASP A 59 -12.57 8.36 -12.76
C ASP A 59 -11.80 7.03 -12.76
N MET A 60 -11.34 6.59 -11.60
CA MET A 60 -10.70 5.28 -11.41
C MET A 60 -11.62 4.14 -11.82
N VAL A 61 -12.88 4.16 -11.35
CA VAL A 61 -13.87 3.15 -11.74
C VAL A 61 -14.15 3.17 -13.24
N LYS A 62 -14.26 4.36 -13.85
CA LYS A 62 -14.42 4.50 -15.30
C LYS A 62 -13.24 3.92 -16.06
N TRP A 63 -12.01 4.20 -15.62
CA TRP A 63 -10.80 3.67 -16.24
C TRP A 63 -10.75 2.14 -16.17
N PHE A 64 -10.97 1.56 -14.98
CA PHE A 64 -11.01 0.10 -14.81
C PHE A 64 -12.08 -0.57 -15.68
N ARG A 65 -13.26 0.04 -15.82
CA ARG A 65 -14.32 -0.47 -16.70
C ARG A 65 -13.93 -0.48 -18.18
N LYS A 66 -13.09 0.45 -18.62
CA LYS A 66 -12.59 0.49 -20.01
C LYS A 66 -11.64 -0.67 -20.34
N LEU A 67 -11.00 -1.26 -19.33
CA LEU A 67 -10.10 -2.41 -19.50
C LEU A 67 -10.85 -3.71 -19.83
N GLY A 68 -12.19 -3.70 -19.76
CA GLY A 68 -13.03 -4.81 -20.18
C GLY A 68 -13.72 -5.55 -19.03
N PRO A 69 -14.24 -6.76 -19.31
CA PRO A 69 -14.90 -7.57 -18.29
C PRO A 69 -13.93 -7.95 -17.17
N ASN A 70 -14.46 -8.30 -16.00
CA ASN A 70 -13.68 -8.67 -14.80
C ASN A 70 -12.81 -7.54 -14.21
N TYR A 71 -13.18 -6.28 -14.41
CA TYR A 71 -12.47 -5.13 -13.82
C TYR A 71 -12.36 -5.20 -12.28
N SER A 72 -13.34 -5.82 -11.60
CA SER A 72 -13.30 -6.06 -10.15
C SER A 72 -12.23 -7.07 -9.74
N GLN A 73 -11.96 -8.07 -10.58
CA GLN A 73 -10.85 -9.00 -10.38
C GLN A 73 -9.52 -8.27 -10.55
N ARG A 74 -9.35 -7.52 -11.65
CA ARG A 74 -8.14 -6.74 -11.90
C ARG A 74 -7.84 -5.77 -10.76
N MET A 75 -8.86 -5.09 -10.25
CA MET A 75 -8.72 -4.20 -9.10
C MET A 75 -8.26 -4.95 -7.84
N ASN A 76 -8.80 -6.14 -7.60
CA ASN A 76 -8.35 -6.98 -6.49
C ASN A 76 -6.91 -7.48 -6.67
N ASP A 77 -6.48 -7.79 -7.89
CA ASP A 77 -5.11 -8.23 -8.18
C ASP A 77 -4.10 -7.10 -7.96
N VAL A 78 -4.44 -5.86 -8.36
CA VAL A 78 -3.64 -4.67 -8.07
C VAL A 78 -3.45 -4.50 -6.56
N LEU A 79 -4.54 -4.58 -5.78
CA LEU A 79 -4.51 -4.47 -4.32
C LEU A 79 -3.73 -5.62 -3.68
N ARG A 80 -3.86 -6.84 -4.22
CA ARG A 80 -3.15 -8.03 -3.74
C ARG A 80 -1.64 -7.87 -3.91
N ILE A 81 -1.21 -7.42 -5.09
CA ILE A 81 0.22 -7.21 -5.37
C ILE A 81 0.78 -6.10 -4.47
N TYR A 82 0.05 -4.99 -4.31
CA TYR A 82 0.44 -3.92 -3.39
C TYR A 82 0.62 -4.46 -1.96
N TRP A 83 -0.38 -5.18 -1.46
CA TRP A 83 -0.33 -5.77 -0.12
C TRP A 83 0.82 -6.77 0.03
N SER A 84 1.05 -7.65 -0.95
CA SER A 84 2.15 -8.62 -0.90
C SER A 84 3.53 -7.96 -0.94
N ALA A 85 3.70 -6.93 -1.76
CA ALA A 85 4.97 -6.19 -1.84
C ALA A 85 5.23 -5.36 -0.57
N LEU A 86 4.18 -4.79 0.02
CA LEU A 86 4.25 -4.10 1.31
C LEU A 86 4.64 -5.09 2.43
N MET A 87 3.99 -6.25 2.50
CA MET A 87 4.32 -7.31 3.47
C MET A 87 5.73 -7.85 3.28
N GLY A 88 6.22 -7.91 2.04
CA GLY A 88 7.58 -8.31 1.71
C GLY A 88 8.65 -7.25 1.99
N GLY A 89 8.26 -6.05 2.44
CA GLY A 89 9.17 -4.92 2.65
C GLY A 89 9.77 -4.38 1.35
N GLN A 90 9.18 -4.71 0.20
CA GLN A 90 9.65 -4.28 -1.13
C GLN A 90 9.16 -2.87 -1.49
N ILE A 91 8.19 -2.34 -0.73
CA ILE A 91 7.58 -1.03 -0.92
C ILE A 91 7.65 -0.26 0.39
N SER A 92 7.99 1.02 0.31
CA SER A 92 7.88 1.95 1.41
C SER A 92 6.42 2.43 1.53
N ALA A 93 5.77 2.20 2.68
CA ALA A 93 4.48 2.82 2.97
C ALA A 93 4.59 4.35 2.99
N TYR A 94 3.49 5.05 2.74
CA TYR A 94 3.47 6.51 2.88
C TYR A 94 3.85 6.93 4.31
N ILE A 95 4.60 8.02 4.43
CA ILE A 95 5.12 8.52 5.72
C ILE A 95 3.95 8.76 6.68
N GLY A 96 3.91 8.00 7.79
CA GLY A 96 2.89 8.12 8.83
C GLY A 96 1.69 7.19 8.70
N ASP A 97 1.60 6.43 7.61
CA ASP A 97 0.55 5.43 7.37
C ASP A 97 1.17 4.03 7.22
N ASP A 98 2.16 3.73 8.06
CA ASP A 98 2.75 2.39 8.15
C ASP A 98 1.71 1.45 8.81
N PRO A 99 1.10 0.51 8.05
CA PRO A 99 0.12 -0.41 8.63
C PRO A 99 0.80 -1.55 9.39
N MET A 100 2.12 -1.72 9.26
CA MET A 100 2.87 -2.86 9.78
C MET A 100 2.74 -3.02 11.30
N PRO A 101 2.74 -1.97 12.14
CA PRO A 101 2.55 -2.13 13.59
C PRO A 101 1.18 -2.71 13.96
N ARG A 102 0.09 -2.26 13.32
CA ARG A 102 -1.26 -2.79 13.57
C ARG A 102 -1.36 -4.24 13.09
N MET A 103 -0.80 -4.52 11.93
CA MET A 103 -0.83 -5.83 11.31
C MET A 103 0.02 -6.86 12.08
N GLN A 104 1.17 -6.45 12.63
CA GLN A 104 1.98 -7.28 13.53
C GLN A 104 1.22 -7.66 14.81
N LEU A 105 0.45 -6.73 15.39
CA LEU A 105 -0.38 -7.02 16.56
C LEU A 105 -1.44 -8.09 16.22
N GLU A 106 -2.14 -7.95 15.09
CA GLU A 106 -3.12 -8.95 14.63
C GLU A 106 -2.48 -10.32 14.36
N MET A 107 -1.31 -10.34 13.72
CA MET A 107 -0.58 -11.57 13.43
C MET A 107 -0.13 -12.28 14.72
N ASN A 108 0.35 -11.53 15.70
CA ASN A 108 0.73 -12.06 17.01
C ASN A 108 -0.48 -12.63 17.76
N ASP A 109 -1.61 -11.94 17.72
CA ASP A 109 -2.86 -12.40 18.31
C ASP A 109 -3.38 -13.67 17.64
N LEU A 110 -3.30 -13.75 16.31
CA LEU A 110 -3.67 -14.95 15.55
C LEU A 110 -2.76 -16.12 15.92
N ASN A 111 -1.44 -15.91 15.94
CA ASN A 111 -0.47 -16.94 16.32
C ASN A 111 -0.68 -17.42 17.76
N ARG A 112 -1.06 -16.52 18.68
CA ARG A 112 -1.41 -16.90 20.06
C ARG A 112 -2.65 -17.81 20.08
N ARG A 113 -3.73 -17.42 19.38
CA ARG A 113 -4.96 -18.23 19.30
C ARG A 113 -4.72 -19.61 18.68
N LEU A 114 -3.92 -19.67 17.62
CA LEU A 114 -3.56 -20.94 16.99
C LEU A 114 -2.74 -21.83 17.93
N LYS A 115 -1.82 -21.25 18.72
CA LYS A 115 -1.07 -21.99 19.73
C LYS A 115 -1.97 -22.51 20.85
N GLU A 116 -2.88 -21.69 21.35
CA GLU A 116 -3.88 -22.08 22.35
C GLU A 116 -4.76 -23.22 21.82
N GLN A 117 -5.27 -23.09 20.60
CA GLN A 117 -6.10 -24.11 19.96
C GLN A 117 -5.33 -25.42 19.69
N ASN A 118 -4.06 -25.35 19.27
CA ASN A 118 -3.22 -26.53 19.08
C ASN A 118 -2.89 -27.22 20.42
N ALA A 119 -2.68 -26.45 21.49
CA ALA A 119 -2.48 -26.99 22.84
C ALA A 119 -3.76 -27.66 23.37
N GLU A 120 -4.93 -27.10 23.09
CA GLU A 120 -6.24 -27.69 23.44
C GLU A 120 -6.55 -28.96 22.63
N MET A 121 -6.13 -29.02 21.36
CA MET A 121 -6.31 -30.20 20.50
C MET A 121 -5.23 -31.28 20.72
N GLY A 122 -4.23 -31.05 21.57
CA GLY A 122 -3.19 -32.02 21.90
C GLY A 122 -2.24 -32.36 20.74
N ILE A 123 -2.19 -31.51 19.71
CA ILE A 123 -1.33 -31.72 18.53
C ILE A 123 -0.03 -30.96 18.80
N THR A 124 1.01 -31.69 19.19
CA THR A 124 2.40 -31.18 19.30
C THR A 124 3.23 -31.69 18.13
#